data_AF-A0A832BQK3-F1
#
_entry.id   AF-A0A832BQK3-F1
#
_cell.length_a   1.000
_cell.length_b   1.000
_cell.length_c   1.000
_cell.angle_alpha   90.00
_cell.angle_beta   90.00
_cell.angle_gamma   90.00
#
_symmetry.space_group_name_H-M   'P 1'
#
loop_
_entity.id
_entity.type
_entity.pdbx_description
1 polymer ?
#
loop_
_entity_poly.entity_id
_entity_poly.type
_entity_poly.pdbx_seq_one_letter_code
_entity_poly.pdbx_strand_id
1 'polypeptide(L)' 'MNKVSNYFRESYRELLEKVSWPTWTQLQQSTVIVLVATVLITLIVWGMDLISQAALKFIYSLF' A
#
# COMPACT_ATOMS: atom_id res chain seq x y z
N MET A 1 3.90 -23.35 36.31
CA MET A 1 2.89 -22.62 35.51
C MET A 1 3.66 -21.76 34.51
N ASN A 2 3.63 -22.16 33.24
CA ASN A 2 4.63 -21.79 32.24
C ASN A 2 4.61 -20.29 31.93
N LYS A 3 5.75 -19.60 32.13
CA LYS A 3 5.96 -18.17 31.82
C LYS A 3 5.35 -17.76 30.47
N VAL A 4 5.47 -18.62 29.47
CA VAL A 4 4.93 -18.45 28.11
C VAL A 4 3.40 -18.23 28.10
N SER A 5 2.64 -18.97 28.90
CA SER A 5 1.17 -18.83 28.95
C SER A 5 0.74 -17.46 29.50
N ASN A 6 1.46 -16.94 30.50
CA ASN A 6 1.20 -15.60 31.02
C ASN A 6 1.58 -14.51 30.00
N TYR A 7 2.69 -14.65 29.27
CA TYR A 7 3.09 -13.69 28.24
C TYR A 7 2.04 -13.52 27.14
N PHE A 8 1.47 -14.62 26.64
CA PHE A 8 0.39 -14.55 25.66
C PHE A 8 -0.86 -13.87 26.22
N ARG A 9 -1.17 -14.12 27.50
CA ARG A 9 -2.33 -13.52 28.18
C ARG A 9 -2.15 -12.02 28.42
N GLU A 10 -0.95 -11.59 28.80
CA GLU A 10 -0.59 -10.17 28.95
C GLU A 10 -0.54 -9.45 27.60
N SER A 11 0.04 -10.07 26.57
CA SER A 11 0.08 -9.51 25.20
C SER A 11 -1.33 -9.33 24.63
N TYR A 12 -2.24 -10.28 24.88
CA TYR A 12 -3.64 -10.15 24.46
C TYR A 12 -4.35 -9.00 25.19
N ARG A 13 -4.07 -8.81 26.49
CA ARG A 13 -4.61 -7.67 27.24
C ARG A 13 -4.06 -6.35 26.73
N GLU A 14 -2.77 -6.29 26.41
CA GLU A 14 -2.10 -5.08 25.90
C GLU A 14 -2.62 -4.70 24.50
N LEU A 15 -2.81 -5.67 23.61
CA LEU A 15 -3.38 -5.45 22.28
C LEU A 15 -4.84 -4.95 22.32
N LEU A 16 -5.58 -5.23 23.39
CA LEU A 16 -6.96 -4.75 23.58
C LEU A 16 -7.04 -3.43 24.35
N GLU A 17 -6.19 -3.23 25.36
CA GLU A 17 -6.23 -2.06 26.26
C GLU A 17 -5.39 -0.88 25.74
N LYS A 18 -4.35 -1.12 24.92
CA LYS A 18 -3.42 -0.08 24.44
C LYS A 18 -3.43 0.18 22.93
N VAL A 19 -4.26 -0.51 22.15
CA VAL A 19 -4.33 -0.29 20.71
C VAL A 19 -5.72 0.23 20.34
N SER A 20 -5.75 1.44 19.81
CA SER A 20 -6.94 2.00 19.17
C SER A 20 -7.10 1.35 17.79
N TRP A 21 -7.80 0.22 17.72
CA TRP A 21 -8.20 -0.34 16.44
C TRP A 21 -9.10 0.68 15.72
N PRO A 22 -8.73 1.13 14.52
CA PRO A 22 -9.55 2.04 13.75
C PRO A 22 -10.88 1.37 13.41
N THR A 23 -11.94 2.16 13.33
CA THR A 23 -13.24 1.65 12.91
C THR A 23 -13.17 1.21 11.44
N TRP A 24 -14.02 0.25 11.06
CA TRP A 24 -14.10 -0.24 9.68
C TRP A 24 -14.23 0.87 8.64
N THR A 25 -14.95 1.95 8.97
CA THR A 25 -15.10 3.13 8.13
C THR A 25 -13.78 3.89 7.93
N GLN A 26 -12.97 4.06 8.98
CA GLN A 26 -11.65 4.72 8.88
C GLN A 26 -10.65 3.89 8.09
N LEU A 27 -10.71 2.56 8.23
CA LEU A 27 -9.91 1.64 7.42
C LEU A 27 -10.24 1.81 5.93
N GLN A 28 -11.53 1.79 5.59
CA GLN A 28 -11.98 1.95 4.22
C GLN A 28 -11.59 3.31 3.64
N GLN A 29 -11.73 4.40 4.40
CA GLN A 29 -11.27 5.74 3.97
C GLN A 29 -9.78 5.75 3.64
N SER A 30 -8.94 5.16 4.51
CA SER A 30 -7.50 5.07 4.29
C SER A 30 -7.16 4.23 3.05
N THR A 31 -7.83 3.09 2.87
CA THR A 31 -7.63 2.22 1.70
C THR A 31 -8.04 2.90 0.41
N VAL A 32 -9.15 3.66 0.40
CA VAL A 32 -9.61 4.38 -0.79
C VAL A 32 -8.58 5.44 -1.23
N ILE A 33 -8.00 6.17 -0.28
CA ILE A 33 -6.94 7.15 -0.60
C ILE A 33 -5.74 6.46 -1.26
N VAL A 34 -5.30 5.32 -0.71
CA VAL A 34 -4.17 4.55 -1.26
C VAL A 34 -4.50 3.98 -2.64
N LEU A 35 -5.73 3.51 -2.86
CA LEU A 35 -6.19 3.02 -4.17
C LEU A 35 -6.12 4.13 -5.22
N VAL A 36 -6.63 5.32 -4.91
CA VAL A 36 -6.57 6.47 -5.83
C VAL A 36 -5.12 6.87 -6.13
N ALA A 37 -4.26 6.90 -5.11
CA ALA A 37 -2.84 7.19 -5.29
C ALA A 37 -2.16 6.17 -6.21
N THR A 38 -2.45 4.88 -6.02
CA THR A 38 -1.92 3.80 -6.87
C THR A 38 -2.35 3.97 -8.32
N VAL A 39 -3.64 4.25 -8.56
CA VAL A 39 -4.18 4.46 -9.92
C VAL A 39 -3.49 5.63 -10.61
N LEU A 40 -3.27 6.75 -9.90
CA LEU A 40 -2.55 7.91 -10.45
C LEU A 40 -1.12 7.56 -10.84
N ILE A 41 -0.39 6.84 -9.98
CA ILE A 41 0.98 6.40 -10.27
C ILE A 41 1.02 5.49 -11.50
N THR A 42 0.08 4.53 -11.60
CA THR A 42 -0.03 3.66 -12.77
C THR A 42 -0.24 4.45 -14.06
N LEU A 43 -1.07 5.50 -14.03
CA LEU A 43 -1.34 6.35 -15.18
C LEU A 43 -0.09 7.13 -15.62
N ILE A 44 0.68 7.64 -14.65
CA ILE A 44 1.96 8.33 -14.92
C ILE A 44 2.96 7.37 -15.58
N VAL A 45 3.15 6.18 -15.02
CA VAL A 45 4.07 5.17 -15.58
C VAL A 45 3.64 4.79 -16.99
N TRP A 46 2.34 4.59 -17.22
CA TRP A 46 1.81 4.31 -18.55
C TRP A 46 2.13 5.42 -19.55
N GLY A 47 2.02 6.69 -19.15
CA GLY A 47 2.44 7.83 -19.97
C GLY A 47 3.94 7.81 -20.30
N MET A 48 4.79 7.48 -19.32
CA MET A 48 6.23 7.36 -19.52
C MET A 48 6.60 6.22 -20.48
N ASP A 49 5.88 5.09 -20.42
CA ASP A 49 6.08 3.96 -21.32
C ASP A 49 5.75 4.32 -22.77
N LEU A 50 4.66 5.07 -23.00
CA LEU A 50 4.29 5.55 -24.33
C LEU A 50 5.34 6.50 -24.91
N ILE A 51 5.82 7.45 -24.11
CA ILE A 51 6.87 8.39 -24.52
C ILE A 51 8.15 7.62 -24.89
N SER A 52 8.53 6.65 -24.06
CA SER A 52 9.74 5.85 -24.29
C SER A 52 9.61 5.00 -25.56
N GLN A 53 8.46 4.37 -25.80
CA GLN A 53 8.21 3.63 -27.05
C GLN A 53 8.25 4.55 -28.28
N ALA A 54 7.67 5.74 -28.20
CA ALA A 54 7.69 6.71 -29.29
C ALA A 54 9.13 7.20 -29.58
N ALA A 55 9.89 7.53 -28.53
CA ALA A 55 11.28 7.96 -28.65
C ALA A 55 12.18 6.86 -29.26
N LEU A 56 12.04 5.61 -28.79
CA LEU A 56 12.79 4.48 -29.33
C LEU A 56 12.41 4.20 -30.80
N LYS A 57 11.13 4.24 -31.15
CA LYS A 57 10.68 4.10 -32.55
C LYS A 57 11.26 5.20 -33.44
N PHE A 58 11.32 6.43 -32.96
CA PHE A 58 11.91 7.55 -33.71
C PHE A 58 13.40 7.31 -33.98
N ILE A 59 14.15 6.88 -32.96
CA ILE A 59 15.58 6.55 -33.11
C ILE A 59 15.77 5.38 -34.08
N TYR A 60 15.01 4.30 -33.93
CA TYR A 60 15.09 3.15 -34.85
C TYR A 60 14.62 3.47 -36.28
N SER A 61 13.81 4.51 -36.49
CA SER A 61 13.44 4.94 -37.84
C SER A 61 14.48 5.84 -38.50
N LEU A 62 15.42 6.38 -37.73
CA LEU A 62 16.48 7.27 -38.19
C LEU A 62 17.78 6.52 -38.55
N PHE A 63 17.96 5.30 -38.02
CA PHE A 63 19.03 4.37 -38.37
C PHE A 63 18.52 3.27 -39.29
#